data_AF-A0A523M8I4-F1
#
_entry.id   AF-A0A523M8I4-F1
#
_cell.length_a   1.000
_cell.length_b   1.000
_cell.length_c   1.000
_cell.angle_alpha   90.00
_cell.angle_beta   90.00
_cell.angle_gamma   90.00
#
_symmetry.space_group_name_H-M   'P 1'
#
loop_
_entity.id
_entity.type
_entity.pdbx_description
1 polymer ?
#
loop_
_entity_poly.entity_id
_entity_poly.type
_entity_poly.pdbx_seq_one_letter_code
_entity_poly.pdbx_strand_id
1 'polypeptide(L)' 'MTAYFAWKYLHILMFVFWVGTDMGVYLSCKKATDPKIPLDARFLLLHMALRIELLPRTMWKAALPLGVTLAH' A
#
# COMPACT_ATOMS: atom_id res chain seq x y z
N MET A 1 -17.43 6.60 -23.45
CA MET A 1 -18.09 6.66 -22.12
C MET A 1 -17.63 5.54 -21.19
N THR A 2 -17.52 4.28 -21.62
CA THR A 2 -17.13 3.14 -20.76
C THR A 2 -15.67 3.16 -20.28
N ALA A 3 -14.72 3.52 -21.14
CA ALA A 3 -13.29 3.57 -20.77
C ALA A 3 -13.00 4.58 -19.67
N TYR A 4 -13.65 5.76 -19.69
CA TYR A 4 -13.52 6.79 -18.66
C TYR A 4 -13.97 6.28 -17.28
N PHE A 5 -15.10 5.57 -17.22
CA PHE A 5 -15.57 4.94 -15.98
C PHE A 5 -14.60 3.85 -15.50
N ALA A 6 -14.01 3.06 -16.40
CA ALA A 6 -13.02 2.05 -16.05
C ALA A 6 -11.75 2.67 -15.44
N TRP A 7 -11.23 3.75 -16.03
CA TRP A 7 -10.09 4.50 -15.50
C TRP A 7 -10.39 5.13 -14.13
N LYS A 8 -11.59 5.70 -13.96
CA LYS A 8 -12.04 6.23 -12.67
C LYS A 8 -12.11 5.14 -11.59
N TYR A 9 -12.63 3.97 -11.93
CA TYR A 9 -12.72 2.84 -11.00
C TYR A 9 -11.33 2.29 -10.63
N LEU A 10 -10.43 2.16 -11.61
CA LEU A 10 -9.04 1.74 -11.38
C LEU A 10 -8.31 2.71 -10.43
N HIS A 11 -8.51 4.03 -10.61
CA HIS A 11 -7.91 5.04 -9.75
C HIS A 11 -8.37 4.92 -8.29
N ILE A 12 -9.68 4.72 -8.08
CA ILE A 12 -10.23 4.53 -6.73
C ILE A 12 -9.70 3.22 -6.11
N LEU A 13 -9.63 2.14 -6.88
CA LEU A 13 -9.06 0.87 -6.42
C LEU A 13 -7.59 1.01 -6.01
N MET A 14 -6.78 1.74 -6.79
CA MET A 14 -5.39 2.01 -6.43
C MET A 14 -5.28 2.76 -5.09
N PHE A 15 -6.20 3.69 -4.82
CA PHE A 15 -6.25 4.40 -3.54
C PHE A 15 -6.62 3.48 -2.37
N VAL A 16 -7.62 2.60 -2.56
CA VAL A 16 -8.00 1.59 -1.55
C VAL A 16 -6.86 0.62 -1.29
N PHE A 17 -6.18 0.14 -2.33
CA PHE A 17 -5.00 -0.73 -2.19
C PHE A 17 -3.85 -0.02 -1.49
N TRP A 18 -3.60 1.26 -1.78
CA TRP A 18 -2.58 2.04 -1.10
C TRP A 18 -2.84 2.11 0.41
N VAL A 19 -4.05 2.48 0.83
CA VAL A 19 -4.45 2.59 2.24
C VAL A 19 -4.43 1.22 2.93
N GLY A 20 -4.94 0.16 2.29
CA GLY A 20 -4.92 -1.18 2.86
C GLY A 20 -3.50 -1.72 3.07
N THR A 21 -2.59 -1.39 2.16
CA THR A 21 -1.19 -1.82 2.26
C THR A 21 -0.42 -1.06 3.33
N ASP A 22 -0.66 0.25 3.47
CA ASP A 22 -0.10 1.08 4.55
C ASP A 22 -0.54 0.59 5.94
N MET A 23 -1.82 0.24 6.08
CA MET A 23 -2.35 -0.39 7.30
C MET A 23 -1.66 -1.72 7.62
N GLY A 24 -1.35 -2.54 6.61
CA GLY A 24 -0.61 -3.80 6.76
C GLY A 24 0.83 -3.60 7.26
N VAL A 25 1.53 -2.58 6.74
CA VAL A 25 2.86 -2.18 7.23
C VAL A 25 2.78 -1.72 8.68
N TYR A 26 1.82 -0.85 9.00
CA TYR A 26 1.63 -0.35 10.37
C TYR A 26 1.39 -1.48 11.38
N LEU A 27 0.50 -2.42 11.07
CA LEU A 27 0.23 -3.57 11.93
C LEU A 27 1.45 -4.46 12.12
N SER A 28 2.22 -4.69 11.05
CA SER A 28 3.44 -5.51 11.08
C SER A 28 4.53 -4.86 11.95
N CYS A 29 4.76 -3.55 11.78
CA CYS A 29 5.69 -2.78 12.61
C CYS A 29 5.23 -2.71 14.07
N LYS A 30 3.94 -2.47 14.33
CA LYS A 30 3.38 -2.45 15.68
C LYS A 30 3.58 -3.78 16.39
N LYS A 31 3.36 -4.90 15.69
CA LYS A 31 3.57 -6.23 16.26
C LYS A 31 5.05 -6.55 16.46
N ALA A 32 5.93 -6.06 15.59
CA ALA A 32 7.38 -6.18 15.75
C ALA A 32 7.94 -5.40 16.96
N THR A 33 7.21 -4.44 17.54
CA THR A 33 7.63 -3.71 18.76
C THR A 33 7.27 -4.47 20.05
N ASP A 34 6.40 -5.48 19.98
CA ASP A 34 5.96 -6.27 21.13
C ASP A 34 7.12 -7.12 21.71
N PRO A 35 7.57 -6.87 22.95
CA PRO A 35 8.68 -7.60 23.56
C PRO A 35 8.33 -9.04 23.94
N LYS A 36 7.04 -9.42 23.89
CA LYS A 36 6.59 -10.80 24.16
C LYS A 36 6.89 -11.75 23.00
N ILE A 37 7.28 -11.23 21.85
CA ILE A 37 7.53 -12.00 20.63
C ILE A 37 9.03 -12.27 20.50
N PRO A 38 9.45 -13.50 20.14
CA PRO A 38 10.86 -13.82 19.93
C PRO A 38 11.48 -12.90 18.86
N LEU A 39 12.76 -12.56 19.04
CA LEU A 39 13.49 -11.63 18.16
C LEU A 39 13.43 -12.04 16.69
N ASP A 40 13.54 -13.34 16.39
CA ASP A 40 13.46 -13.85 15.01
C ASP A 40 12.12 -13.54 14.33
N ALA A 41 11.02 -13.67 15.07
CA ALA A 41 9.70 -13.32 14.55
C ALA A 41 9.53 -11.81 14.38
N ARG A 42 10.19 -10.98 15.21
CA ARG A 42 10.23 -9.52 15.04
C ARG A 42 10.96 -9.14 13.76
N PHE A 43 12.11 -9.76 13.48
CA PHE A 43 12.86 -9.55 12.23
C PHE A 43 12.10 -10.03 10.99
N LEU A 44 11.36 -11.13 11.08
CA LEU A 44 10.51 -11.62 10.00
C LEU A 44 9.36 -10.64 9.72
N LEU A 45 8.70 -10.12 10.76
CA LEU A 45 7.64 -9.10 10.64
C LEU A 45 8.18 -7.79 10.01
N LEU A 46 9.37 -7.35 10.40
CA LEU A 46 10.05 -6.19 9.81
C LEU A 46 10.42 -6.42 8.34
N HIS A 47 10.95 -7.59 7.98
CA HIS A 47 11.21 -7.94 6.58
C HIS A 47 9.94 -8.00 5.73
N MET A 48 8.85 -8.54 6.28
CA MET A 48 7.55 -8.53 5.63
C MET A 48 7.04 -7.10 5.45
N ALA A 49 7.12 -6.26 6.49
CA ALA A 49 6.72 -4.85 6.42
C ALA A 49 7.48 -4.10 5.32
N LEU A 50 8.80 -4.29 5.21
CA LEU A 50 9.64 -3.67 4.16
C LEU A 50 9.26 -4.14 2.75
N ARG A 51 8.92 -5.43 2.57
CA ARG A 51 8.43 -5.93 1.27
C ARG A 51 7.06 -5.38 0.93
N ILE A 52 6.18 -5.26 1.93
CA ILE A 52 4.84 -4.72 1.76
C ILE A 52 4.89 -3.22 1.44
N GLU A 53 5.84 -2.45 1.99
CA GLU A 53 6.03 -1.00 1.72
C GLU A 53 6.37 -0.69 0.24
N LEU A 54 6.93 -1.63 -0.52
CA LEU A 54 7.21 -1.42 -1.94
C LEU A 54 5.94 -1.18 -2.76
N LEU A 55 4.84 -1.86 -2.42
CA LEU A 55 3.55 -1.72 -3.11
C LEU A 55 2.98 -0.30 -3.00
N PRO A 56 2.80 0.32 -1.82
CA PRO A 56 2.29 1.66 -1.71
C PRO A 56 3.22 2.70 -2.35
N ARG A 57 4.55 2.49 -2.29
CA ARG A 57 5.52 3.38 -2.96
C ARG A 57 5.40 3.36 -4.49
N THR A 58 5.07 2.20 -5.08
CA THR A 58 4.81 2.11 -6.54
C THR A 58 3.43 2.67 -6.91
N MET A 59 2.40 2.39 -6.10
CA MET A 59 1.04 2.89 -6.32
C MET A 59 0.94 4.40 -6.23
N TRP A 60 1.66 5.04 -5.30
CA TRP A 60 1.71 6.51 -5.18
C TRP A 60 2.28 7.18 -6.44
N LYS A 61 3.35 6.62 -7.02
CA LYS A 61 3.95 7.13 -8.26
C LYS A 61 3.02 6.96 -9.47
N ALA A 62 2.18 5.93 -9.46
CA ALA A 62 1.24 5.66 -10.54
C ALA A 62 -0.10 6.40 -10.37
N ALA A 63 -0.53 6.72 -9.15
CA ALA A 63 -1.77 7.44 -8.88
C ALA A 63 -1.74 8.90 -9.35
N LEU A 64 -0.61 9.59 -9.20
CA LEU A 64 -0.42 10.98 -9.64
C LEU A 64 -0.65 11.21 -11.15
N PRO A 65 0.01 10.47 -12.07
CA PRO A 65 -0.22 10.65 -13.50
C PRO A 65 -1.65 10.28 -13.92
N LEU A 66 -2.24 9.25 -13.30
CA LEU A 66 -3.62 8.82 -13.62
C LEU A 66 -4.68 9.86 -13.22
N GLY A 67 -4.48 10.55 -12.09
CA GLY A 67 -5.38 11.64 -11.67
C GLY A 67 -5.36 12.82 -12.65
N VAL A 68 -4.18 13.17 -13.18
CA VAL A 68 -4.03 14.27 -14.16
C VAL A 68 -4.62 13.89 -15.52
N THR A 69 -4.47 12.64 -15.97
CA THR A 69 -5.07 12.18 -17.23
C THR A 69 -6.60 12.10 -17.19
N LEU A 70 -7.21 11.97 -16.01
CA LEU A 70 -8.67 11.91 -15.85
C LEU A 70 -9.32 13.30 -15.69
N ALA A 71 -8.51 14.32 -15.38
CA ALA A 71 -8.93 15.71 -15.27
C ALA A 71 -9.02 16.45 -16.61
N HIS A 72 -8.53 15.82 -17.69
CA HIS A 72 -8.43 16.39 -19.03
C HIS A 72 -9.42 15.80 -20.03
#